data_AF-A0A530ZYS3-F1
#
_entry.id   AF-A0A530ZYS3-F1
#
_cell.length_a   1.000
_cell.length_b   1.000
_cell.length_c   1.000
_cell.angle_alpha   90.00
_cell.angle_beta   90.00
_cell.angle_gamma   90.00
#
_symmetry.space_group_name_H-M   'P 1'
#
loop_
_entity.id
_entity.type
_entity.pdbx_description
1 polymer ?
#
loop_
_entity_poly.entity_id
_entity_poly.type
_entity_poly.pdbx_seq_one_letter_code
_entity_poly.pdbx_strand_id
1 'polypeptide(L)'
;TGQDTDPFATMFAVYASTVTKMNEPVFTRIDLDLDVDGRRGRIFVKDYIETVGEPIRNKVTGADSRAQIVLPNGFEYAVAEIGSASSTTSGPVQVTTKDSYGQFARLHLNNHGVVRA
;
A
#
# COMPACT_ATOMS: atom_id res chain seq x y z
N THR A 1 -14.72 3.94 -11.21
CA THR A 1 -15.19 2.62 -11.68
C THR A 1 -14.07 1.70 -12.13
N GLY A 2 -12.79 2.12 -12.21
CA GLY A 2 -11.68 1.25 -12.65
C GLY A 2 -11.76 0.79 -14.12
N GLN A 3 -12.82 1.19 -14.82
CA GLN A 3 -13.13 0.83 -16.21
C GLN A 3 -12.19 1.50 -17.22
N ASP A 4 -11.47 2.54 -16.79
CA ASP A 4 -10.55 3.31 -17.66
C ASP A 4 -9.13 2.71 -17.68
N THR A 5 -8.88 1.58 -17.02
CA THR A 5 -7.57 0.90 -16.97
C THR A 5 -7.57 -0.32 -17.89
N ASP A 6 -6.49 -0.51 -18.65
CA ASP A 6 -6.32 -1.72 -19.46
C ASP A 6 -6.41 -2.99 -18.58
N PRO A 7 -6.99 -4.10 -19.07
CA PRO A 7 -7.12 -5.33 -18.29
C PRO A 7 -5.78 -5.77 -17.68
N PHE A 8 -5.75 -5.97 -16.36
CA PHE A 8 -4.57 -6.36 -15.59
C PHE A 8 -3.38 -5.37 -15.61
N ALA A 9 -3.56 -4.15 -16.12
CA ALA A 9 -2.47 -3.18 -16.16
C ALA A 9 -2.14 -2.59 -14.78
N THR A 10 -3.09 -2.58 -13.84
CA THR A 10 -2.87 -2.19 -12.45
C THR A 10 -3.59 -3.12 -11.48
N MET A 11 -3.18 -3.09 -10.22
CA MET A 11 -3.88 -3.78 -9.14
C MET A 11 -5.35 -3.33 -9.00
N PHE A 12 -5.68 -2.07 -9.30
CA PHE A 12 -7.07 -1.61 -9.23
C PHE A 12 -8.00 -2.35 -10.20
N ALA A 13 -7.52 -2.71 -11.40
CA ALA A 13 -8.28 -3.51 -12.36
C ALA A 13 -8.53 -4.94 -11.83
N VAL A 14 -7.52 -5.52 -11.16
CA VAL A 14 -7.64 -6.84 -10.52
C VAL A 14 -8.69 -6.81 -9.40
N TYR A 15 -8.63 -5.82 -8.50
CA TYR A 15 -9.63 -5.65 -7.45
C TYR A 15 -11.03 -5.48 -8.04
N ALA A 16 -11.21 -4.60 -9.02
CA ALA A 16 -12.51 -4.37 -9.64
C ALA A 16 -13.13 -5.65 -10.23
N SER A 17 -12.30 -6.58 -10.74
CA SER A 17 -12.75 -7.86 -11.29
C SER A 17 -13.06 -8.94 -10.24
N THR A 18 -12.58 -8.77 -9.01
CA THR A 18 -12.62 -9.81 -7.96
C THR A 18 -13.50 -9.45 -6.76
N VAL A 19 -13.83 -8.17 -6.57
CA VAL A 19 -14.75 -7.75 -5.50
C VAL A 19 -16.19 -8.20 -5.79
N THR A 20 -16.85 -8.79 -4.80
CA THR A 20 -18.26 -9.17 -4.88
C THR A 20 -19.20 -8.03 -4.52
N LYS A 21 -18.69 -7.02 -3.80
CA LYS A 21 -19.42 -5.84 -3.35
C LYS A 21 -18.56 -4.59 -3.51
N MET A 22 -19.09 -3.61 -4.24
CA MET A 22 -18.54 -2.26 -4.32
C MET A 22 -19.29 -1.39 -3.30
N ASN A 23 -18.60 -0.87 -2.28
CA ASN A 23 -19.21 0.03 -1.30
C ASN A 23 -19.26 1.47 -1.85
N GLU A 24 -20.19 2.27 -1.33
CA GLU A 24 -20.29 3.70 -1.68
C GLU A 24 -18.99 4.46 -1.34
N PRO A 25 -18.58 5.43 -2.18
CA PRO A 25 -17.37 6.21 -1.93
C PRO A 25 -17.56 7.12 -0.72
N VAL A 26 -16.46 7.32 0.01
CA VAL A 26 -16.40 8.26 1.13
C VAL A 26 -15.45 9.39 0.75
N PHE A 27 -15.93 10.63 0.85
CA PHE A 27 -15.12 11.83 0.64
C PHE A 27 -14.77 12.43 1.99
N THR A 28 -13.52 12.29 2.40
CA THR A 28 -13.04 12.76 3.71
C THR A 28 -11.55 13.12 3.63
N ARG A 29 -11.04 13.73 4.69
CA ARG A 29 -9.62 14.07 4.82
C ARG A 29 -8.79 12.81 5.01
N ILE A 30 -7.67 12.73 4.29
CA ILE A 30 -6.63 11.73 4.49
C ILE A 30 -5.41 12.44 5.04
N ASP A 31 -5.03 12.11 6.27
CA ASP A 31 -3.76 12.53 6.85
C ASP A 31 -2.70 11.47 6.52
N LEU A 32 -1.72 11.86 5.71
CA LEU A 32 -0.69 10.98 5.18
C LEU A 32 0.69 11.55 5.48
N ASP A 33 1.53 10.74 6.12
CA ASP A 33 2.96 10.99 6.31
C ASP A 33 3.72 9.77 5.78
N LEU A 34 4.72 9.98 4.93
CA LEU A 34 5.45 8.90 4.25
C LEU A 34 6.92 9.29 4.02
N ASP A 35 7.80 8.51 4.64
CA ASP A 35 9.23 8.43 4.32
C ASP A 35 9.49 7.03 3.75
N VAL A 36 9.56 6.95 2.41
CA VAL A 36 9.78 5.68 1.71
C VAL A 36 11.15 5.10 2.02
N ASP A 37 12.20 5.91 2.03
CA ASP A 37 13.57 5.44 2.20
C ASP A 37 13.86 5.04 3.66
N GLY A 38 13.26 5.78 4.60
CA GLY A 38 13.24 5.43 6.01
C GLY A 38 12.23 4.35 6.40
N ARG A 39 11.39 3.86 5.47
CA ARG A 39 10.30 2.89 5.71
C ARG A 39 9.41 3.29 6.89
N ARG A 40 9.06 4.57 6.97
CA ARG A 40 8.19 5.13 8.00
C ARG A 40 6.97 5.73 7.35
N GLY A 41 5.81 5.47 7.94
CA GLY A 41 4.59 6.04 7.41
C GLY A 41 3.44 6.02 8.39
N ARG A 42 2.52 6.94 8.19
CA ARG A 42 1.25 7.01 8.89
C ARG A 42 0.15 7.32 7.89
N ILE A 43 -0.91 6.53 7.93
CA ILE A 43 -2.16 6.81 7.24
C ILE A 43 -3.22 6.95 8.33
N PHE A 44 -3.86 8.10 8.40
CA PHE A 44 -4.99 8.32 9.29
C PHE A 44 -6.15 8.92 8.51
N VAL A 45 -7.27 8.20 8.55
CA VAL A 45 -8.56 8.64 8.01
C VAL A 45 -9.56 8.46 9.13
N LYS A 46 -10.01 9.57 9.70
CA LYS A 46 -10.92 9.57 10.86
C LYS A 46 -12.11 8.64 10.60
N ASP A 47 -12.36 7.73 11.55
CA ASP A 47 -13.44 6.73 11.54
C ASP A 47 -13.29 5.59 10.49
N TYR A 48 -12.20 5.54 9.73
CA TYR A 48 -11.99 4.53 8.66
C TYR A 48 -10.66 3.80 8.72
N ILE A 49 -9.53 4.50 8.86
CA ILE A 49 -8.19 3.89 8.70
C ILE A 49 -7.24 4.49 9.74
N GLU A 50 -6.54 3.61 10.44
CA GLU A 50 -5.34 3.95 11.20
C GLU A 50 -4.26 2.93 10.85
N THR A 51 -3.20 3.40 10.20
CA THR A 51 -2.04 2.58 9.83
C THR A 51 -0.77 3.26 10.27
N VAL A 52 0.13 2.48 10.86
CA VAL A 52 1.52 2.88 11.13
C VAL A 52 2.45 1.86 10.50
N GLY A 53 3.45 2.38 9.78
CA GLY A 53 4.51 1.60 9.18
C GLY A 53 5.88 1.99 9.75
N GLU A 54 6.74 1.00 9.94
CA GLU A 54 8.10 1.15 10.45
C GLU A 54 9.09 0.20 9.75
N PRO A 55 10.41 0.43 9.85
CA PRO A 55 11.41 -0.51 9.37
C PRO A 55 11.25 -1.89 10.02
N ILE A 56 11.48 -2.94 9.23
CA ILE A 56 11.80 -4.25 9.82
C ILE A 56 13.12 -4.15 10.59
N ARG A 57 13.27 -4.93 11.66
CA ARG A 57 14.43 -4.88 12.55
C ARG A 57 15.13 -6.23 12.66
N ASN A 58 16.45 -6.19 12.84
CA ASN A 58 17.23 -7.35 13.23
C ASN A 58 16.80 -7.83 14.62
N LYS A 59 16.43 -9.11 14.76
CA LYS A 59 15.89 -9.66 16.02
C LYS A 59 16.92 -9.75 17.17
N VAL A 60 18.21 -9.72 16.85
CA VAL A 60 19.30 -9.79 17.84
C VAL A 60 19.74 -8.39 18.27
N THR A 61 19.99 -7.50 17.32
CA THR A 61 20.56 -6.17 17.61
C THR A 61 19.52 -5.07 17.76
N GLY A 62 18.29 -5.28 17.29
CA GLY A 62 17.24 -4.27 17.25
C GLY A 62 17.46 -3.18 16.19
N ALA A 63 18.56 -3.23 15.44
CA ALA A 63 18.86 -2.25 14.39
C ALA A 63 17.91 -2.40 13.19
N ASP A 64 17.65 -1.30 12.50
CA ASP A 64 16.85 -1.28 11.28
C ASP A 64 17.51 -2.16 10.21
N SER A 65 16.74 -3.08 9.66
CA SER A 65 17.10 -3.91 8.50
C SER A 65 16.47 -3.31 7.25
N ARG A 66 17.22 -3.33 6.14
CA ARG A 66 16.72 -2.89 4.83
C ARG A 66 16.63 -4.08 3.89
N ALA A 67 15.46 -4.24 3.28
CA ALA A 67 15.21 -5.19 2.22
C ALA A 67 14.33 -4.51 1.17
N GLN A 68 14.48 -4.93 -0.08
CA GLN A 68 13.71 -4.43 -1.21
C GLN A 68 13.13 -5.59 -2.00
N ILE A 69 11.92 -5.39 -2.53
CA ILE A 69 11.39 -6.22 -3.61
C ILE A 69 11.50 -5.40 -4.90
N VAL A 70 12.21 -5.94 -5.88
CA VAL A 70 12.38 -5.35 -7.20
C VAL A 70 11.60 -6.18 -8.20
N LEU A 71 10.64 -5.54 -8.87
CA LEU A 71 9.82 -6.15 -9.91
C LEU A 71 10.06 -5.39 -11.23
N PRO A 72 11.10 -5.73 -12.00
CA PRO A 72 11.43 -4.99 -13.23
C PRO A 72 10.25 -4.90 -14.20
N ASN A 73 9.51 -6.01 -14.32
CA ASN A 73 8.32 -6.16 -15.16
C ASN A 73 7.03 -6.24 -14.31
N GLY A 74 7.05 -5.73 -13.08
CA GLY A 74 5.88 -5.67 -12.21
C GLY A 74 4.79 -4.74 -12.77
N PHE A 75 3.54 -5.04 -12.44
CA PHE A 75 2.39 -4.21 -12.79
C PHE A 75 1.93 -3.29 -11.64
N GLU A 76 2.44 -3.52 -10.42
CA GLU A 76 2.08 -2.74 -9.22
C GLU A 76 3.11 -1.64 -8.91
N TYR A 77 4.41 -1.99 -8.92
CA TYR A 77 5.53 -1.09 -8.68
C TYR A 77 6.80 -1.66 -9.31
N ALA A 78 7.83 -0.82 -9.48
CA ALA A 78 9.16 -1.26 -9.91
C ALA A 78 10.04 -1.68 -8.71
N VAL A 79 9.99 -0.90 -7.63
CA VAL A 79 10.74 -1.15 -6.39
C VAL A 79 9.85 -0.82 -5.19
N ALA A 80 9.85 -1.71 -4.20
CA ALA A 80 9.26 -1.46 -2.89
C ALA A 80 10.30 -1.69 -1.79
N GLU A 81 10.44 -0.70 -0.90
CA GLU A 81 11.15 -0.88 0.37
C GLU A 81 10.26 -1.66 1.34
N ILE A 82 10.86 -2.61 2.07
CA ILE A 82 10.11 -3.49 2.95
C ILE A 82 10.20 -3.02 4.39
N GLY A 83 9.04 -2.95 5.04
CA GLY A 83 8.87 -2.63 6.45
C GLY A 83 7.88 -3.55 7.13
N SER A 84 7.57 -3.20 8.38
CA SER A 84 6.47 -3.78 9.14
C SER A 84 5.34 -2.76 9.24
N ALA A 85 4.09 -3.21 9.17
CA ALA A 85 2.94 -2.34 9.32
C ALA A 85 1.87 -2.98 10.22
N SER A 86 1.26 -2.11 11.02
CA SER A 86 0.05 -2.37 11.78
C SER A 86 -1.06 -1.48 11.24
N SER A 87 -2.19 -2.08 10.90
CA SER A 87 -3.36 -1.38 10.34
C SER A 87 -4.61 -1.80 11.08
N THR A 88 -5.48 -0.84 11.36
CA THR A 88 -6.85 -1.08 11.79
C THR A 88 -7.77 -0.29 10.88
N THR A 89 -8.77 -0.95 10.30
CA THR A 89 -9.81 -0.29 9.53
C THR A 89 -11.19 -0.49 10.16
N SER A 90 -12.01 0.54 10.02
CA SER A 90 -13.39 0.60 10.48
C SER A 90 -14.32 0.78 9.27
N GLY A 91 -15.61 0.48 9.45
CA GLY A 91 -16.61 0.60 8.41
C GLY A 91 -16.82 -0.68 7.58
N PRO A 92 -17.11 -0.58 6.27
CA PRO A 92 -17.58 -1.72 5.47
C PRO A 92 -16.55 -2.84 5.23
N VAL A 93 -15.26 -2.52 5.38
CA VAL A 93 -14.15 -3.46 5.22
C VAL A 93 -13.30 -3.38 6.49
N GLN A 94 -13.38 -4.42 7.31
CA GLN A 94 -12.66 -4.50 8.58
C GLN A 94 -11.40 -5.35 8.39
N VAL A 95 -10.25 -4.73 8.65
CA VAL A 95 -8.94 -5.34 8.58
C VAL A 95 -8.19 -4.92 9.83
N THR A 96 -7.67 -5.91 10.56
CA THR A 96 -6.75 -5.67 11.68
C THR A 96 -5.51 -6.49 11.45
N THR A 97 -4.38 -5.82 11.29
CA THR A 97 -3.07 -6.45 11.22
C THR A 97 -2.14 -5.82 12.25
N LYS A 98 -1.23 -6.62 12.78
CA LYS A 98 -0.23 -6.18 13.74
C LYS A 98 1.14 -6.68 13.32
N ASP A 99 2.10 -5.76 13.27
CA ASP A 99 3.52 -6.01 13.01
C ASP A 99 3.72 -6.94 11.80
N SER A 100 2.91 -6.72 10.77
CA SER A 100 2.78 -7.59 9.60
C SER A 100 3.53 -7.01 8.40
N TYR A 101 3.42 -7.64 7.23
CA TYR A 101 4.06 -7.14 6.00
C TYR A 101 3.62 -5.71 5.68
N GLY A 102 4.58 -4.80 5.55
CA GLY A 102 4.40 -3.45 5.04
C GLY A 102 5.36 -3.20 3.88
N GLN A 103 4.92 -2.44 2.89
CA GLN A 103 5.76 -2.04 1.76
C GLN A 103 5.59 -0.56 1.47
N PHE A 104 6.69 0.09 1.09
CA PHE A 104 6.75 1.50 0.75
C PHE A 104 7.27 1.63 -0.68
N ALA A 105 6.41 2.08 -1.58
CA ALA A 105 6.72 2.16 -2.99
C ALA A 105 6.37 3.54 -3.54
N ARG A 106 7.23 4.07 -4.40
CA ARG A 106 6.92 5.24 -5.23
C ARG A 106 6.14 4.73 -6.45
N LEU A 107 4.83 4.89 -6.40
CA LEU A 107 3.95 4.44 -7.49
C LEU A 107 4.00 5.45 -8.64
N HIS A 108 4.46 5.00 -9.80
CA HIS A 108 4.42 5.75 -11.06
C HIS A 108 3.55 4.97 -12.05
N LEU A 109 2.25 5.23 -12.01
CA LEU A 109 1.22 4.47 -12.70
C LEU A 109 0.39 5.39 -13.60
N ASN A 110 -0.03 4.89 -14.75
CA ASN A 110 -1.15 5.43 -15.53
C ASN A 110 -2.17 4.30 -15.83
N ASN A 111 -3.16 4.60 -16.65
CA ASN A 111 -4.18 3.64 -17.08
C ASN A 111 -3.65 2.46 -17.93
N HIS A 112 -2.41 2.55 -18.42
CA HIS A 112 -1.70 1.49 -19.15
C HIS A 112 -0.67 0.76 -18.26
N GLY A 113 -0.65 1.05 -16.96
CA GLY A 113 0.20 0.37 -15.97
C GLY A 113 1.39 1.21 -15.51
N VAL A 114 2.48 0.53 -15.13
CA VAL A 114 3.69 1.18 -14.61
C VAL A 114 4.41 1.94 -15.71
N VAL A 115 4.53 3.26 -15.55
CA VAL A 115 5.26 4.15 -16.45
C VAL A 115 6.75 4.05 -16.14
N ARG A 116 7.52 3.62 -17.14
CA ARG A 116 8.99 3.51 -17.09
C ARG A 116 9.59 4.57 -18.01
N ALA A 117 10.67 5.21 -17.57
CA ALA A 117 11.46 6.13 -18.39
C ALA A 117 12.36 5.35 -19.36
#